data_AF-A0A370R1H2-F1
#
_entry.id   AF-A0A370R1H2-F1
#
_cell.length_a   1.000
_cell.length_b   1.000
_cell.length_c   1.000
_cell.angle_alpha   90.00
_cell.angle_beta   90.00
_cell.angle_gamma   90.00
#
_symmetry.space_group_name_H-M   'P 1'
#
loop_
_entity.id
_entity.type
_entity.pdbx_description
1 polymer ?
#
loop_
_entity_poly.entity_id
_entity_poly.type
_entity_poly.pdbx_seq_one_letter_code
_entity_poly.pdbx_strand_id
1 'polypeptide(L)'
;MVNIVVVSHSARLAEGVAELAGQMQHSGCRLLLAAGIEDPDNPIGTDAIRVMQAIEEAYTPSGVLLLMDLGSALLSAETALELIDPGMRANVRLCAAPLVEGTLAAVVAASGGASLADTAKEAERALQAKRAQLGEQDMPDDADSAPVLGNDAVEACWTVRNAAGLHARPAARLAAALAPFHAALVLHKGDKHADPRSLNQITLLQVRRGDEIRLQAQGEDAPAALQAFEQLAQADFGDEPTPESGSTPILRGRAVAVQRITAPVFWMQRAHPVIPAGRIAPEQIEVEQQRLRQAIAATLNDLSRLAERTHQLLGKQHAGIFGAQSMLIDDPDLQTAAFNLITLKHCCAAEAWRTELDAMAQAYRELDDPYLQARELDVRDLLWRTLTHLTNGGPEVAQPPAPSVLLGDELFPSEVMMLDRRLTKGVVLSAGSPVSHSAILASALGIPMVVETGDGLKSLKEGERITLDAARGEILRANG
;
A
#
# COMPACT_ATOMS: atom_id res chain seq x y z
N MET A 1 -28.57 14.27 -16.23
CA MET A 1 -27.27 14.01 -15.59
C MET A 1 -26.59 12.91 -16.36
N VAL A 2 -25.26 12.96 -16.52
CA VAL A 2 -24.51 11.89 -17.18
C VAL A 2 -24.61 10.61 -16.35
N ASN A 3 -24.87 9.47 -16.99
CA ASN A 3 -24.85 8.16 -16.35
C ASN A 3 -23.62 7.37 -16.82
N ILE A 4 -23.24 6.35 -16.05
CA ILE A 4 -22.00 5.61 -16.26
C ILE A 4 -22.31 4.13 -16.43
N VAL A 5 -21.65 3.51 -17.41
CA VAL A 5 -21.68 2.06 -17.63
C VAL A 5 -20.26 1.51 -17.49
N VAL A 6 -20.09 0.55 -16.59
CA VAL A 6 -18.83 -0.19 -16.43
C VAL A 6 -18.92 -1.48 -17.23
N VAL A 7 -17.99 -1.65 -18.18
CA VAL A 7 -17.85 -2.84 -19.01
C VAL A 7 -16.62 -3.62 -18.56
N SER A 8 -16.78 -4.88 -18.15
CA SER A 8 -15.64 -5.68 -17.68
C SER A 8 -15.78 -7.15 -18.03
N HIS A 9 -14.66 -7.85 -18.18
CA HIS A 9 -14.66 -9.30 -18.33
C HIS A 9 -15.13 -10.03 -17.07
N SER A 10 -14.99 -9.39 -15.90
CA SER A 10 -15.26 -9.99 -14.61
C SER A 10 -16.41 -9.28 -13.93
N ALA A 11 -17.52 -9.98 -13.73
CA ALA A 11 -18.65 -9.47 -12.94
C ALA A 11 -18.20 -9.04 -11.54
N ARG A 12 -17.33 -9.82 -10.88
CA ARG A 12 -16.79 -9.51 -9.56
C ARG A 12 -15.94 -8.24 -9.53
N LEU A 13 -15.21 -7.96 -10.61
CA LEU A 13 -14.43 -6.72 -10.71
C LEU A 13 -15.37 -5.52 -10.87
N ALA A 14 -16.35 -5.61 -11.77
CA ALA A 14 -17.34 -4.57 -11.97
C ALA A 14 -18.15 -4.29 -10.70
N GLU A 15 -18.56 -5.33 -9.96
CA GLU A 15 -19.22 -5.23 -8.66
C GLU A 15 -18.33 -4.51 -7.63
N GLY A 16 -17.05 -4.88 -7.53
CA GLY A 16 -16.12 -4.21 -6.62
C GLY A 16 -15.90 -2.74 -6.97
N VAL A 17 -15.82 -2.40 -8.27
CA VAL A 17 -15.76 -1.01 -8.74
C VAL A 17 -17.04 -0.26 -8.37
N ALA A 18 -18.21 -0.89 -8.54
CA ALA A 18 -19.50 -0.31 -8.18
C ALA A 18 -19.63 -0.07 -6.68
N GLU A 19 -19.14 -0.99 -5.86
CA GLU A 19 -19.10 -0.85 -4.40
C GLU A 19 -18.28 0.37 -3.97
N LEU A 20 -17.07 0.53 -4.55
CA LEU A 20 -16.21 1.68 -4.27
C LEU A 20 -16.85 2.99 -4.75
N ALA A 21 -17.40 3.01 -5.96
CA ALA A 21 -18.07 4.16 -6.52
C ALA A 21 -19.33 4.57 -5.75
N GLY A 22 -20.08 3.59 -5.24
CA GLY A 22 -21.28 3.83 -4.43
C GLY A 22 -20.99 4.58 -3.13
N GLN A 23 -19.77 4.44 -2.58
CA GLN A 23 -19.36 5.22 -1.41
C GLN A 23 -19.14 6.71 -1.72
N MET A 24 -18.88 7.05 -2.99
CA MET A 24 -18.62 8.42 -3.46
C MET A 24 -19.87 9.09 -4.06
N GLN A 25 -20.95 8.34 -4.27
CA GLN A 25 -22.14 8.79 -4.97
C GLN A 25 -23.00 9.67 -4.05
N HIS A 26 -23.30 10.90 -4.49
CA HIS A 26 -24.06 11.88 -3.70
C HIS A 26 -25.39 12.30 -4.34
N SER A 27 -26.00 11.36 -5.06
CA SER A 27 -27.32 11.37 -5.73
C SER A 27 -27.33 11.78 -7.22
N GLY A 28 -28.23 11.17 -7.99
CA GLY A 28 -28.56 11.54 -9.38
C GLY A 28 -27.88 10.72 -10.47
N CYS A 29 -26.57 10.45 -10.38
CA CYS A 29 -25.84 9.68 -11.39
C CYS A 29 -26.15 8.20 -11.23
N ARG A 30 -26.55 7.49 -12.30
CA ARG A 30 -26.72 6.03 -12.27
C ARG A 30 -25.45 5.34 -12.75
N LEU A 31 -25.04 4.30 -12.03
CA LEU A 31 -23.94 3.41 -12.41
C LEU A 31 -24.51 2.03 -12.74
N LEU A 32 -24.36 1.59 -13.99
CA LEU A 32 -24.81 0.28 -14.47
C LEU A 32 -23.60 -0.59 -14.84
N LEU A 33 -23.78 -1.90 -14.76
CA LEU A 33 -22.72 -2.88 -15.01
C LEU A 33 -23.09 -3.76 -16.20
N ALA A 34 -22.16 -3.94 -17.13
CA ALA A 34 -22.22 -4.92 -18.20
C ALA A 34 -20.95 -5.77 -18.14
N ALA A 35 -20.98 -6.84 -17.34
CA ALA A 35 -19.78 -7.61 -17.05
C ALA A 35 -20.01 -9.12 -16.95
N GLY A 36 -18.99 -9.88 -17.37
CA GLY A 36 -19.04 -11.34 -17.42
C GLY A 36 -19.99 -11.90 -18.47
N ILE A 37 -19.96 -13.22 -18.63
CA ILE A 37 -20.86 -13.99 -19.51
C ILE A 37 -21.65 -15.01 -18.70
N GLU A 38 -22.77 -15.49 -19.25
CA GLU A 38 -23.61 -16.55 -18.64
C GLU A 38 -23.01 -17.95 -18.84
N ASP A 39 -21.76 -18.12 -18.42
CA ASP A 39 -21.09 -19.43 -18.37
C ASP A 39 -20.64 -19.69 -16.91
N PRO A 40 -21.31 -20.58 -16.17
CA PRO A 40 -20.96 -20.89 -14.79
C PRO A 40 -19.57 -21.49 -14.62
N ASP A 41 -19.06 -22.20 -15.64
CA ASP A 41 -17.76 -22.86 -15.61
C ASP A 41 -16.65 -21.89 -16.03
N ASN A 42 -16.95 -20.91 -16.91
CA ASN A 42 -16.02 -19.89 -17.39
C ASN A 42 -16.65 -18.49 -17.41
N PRO A 43 -16.91 -17.86 -16.26
CA PRO A 43 -17.71 -16.62 -16.17
C PRO A 43 -17.00 -15.37 -16.70
N ILE A 44 -15.73 -15.48 -17.11
CA ILE A 44 -14.90 -14.37 -17.58
C ILE A 44 -15.15 -14.14 -19.08
N GLY A 45 -15.67 -12.96 -19.42
CA GLY A 45 -15.95 -12.57 -20.80
C GLY A 45 -16.79 -11.30 -20.90
N THR A 46 -17.04 -10.83 -22.12
CA THR A 46 -17.87 -9.66 -22.39
C THR A 46 -18.93 -9.95 -23.45
N ASP A 47 -20.12 -9.39 -23.26
CA ASP A 47 -21.28 -9.59 -24.14
C ASP A 47 -21.78 -8.24 -24.67
N ALA A 48 -21.68 -8.04 -25.99
CA ALA A 48 -22.08 -6.80 -26.64
C ALA A 48 -23.58 -6.48 -26.48
N ILE A 49 -24.45 -7.49 -26.36
CA ILE A 49 -25.89 -7.29 -26.16
C ILE A 49 -26.17 -6.78 -24.75
N ARG A 50 -25.48 -7.31 -23.74
CA ARG A 50 -25.57 -6.80 -22.36
C ARG A 50 -25.04 -5.38 -22.24
N VAL A 51 -23.95 -5.07 -22.94
CA VAL A 51 -23.42 -3.69 -22.99
C VAL A 51 -24.45 -2.76 -23.65
N MET A 52 -25.02 -3.14 -24.78
CA MET A 52 -26.08 -2.38 -25.45
C MET A 52 -27.28 -2.12 -24.52
N GLN A 53 -27.79 -3.16 -23.85
CA GLN A 53 -28.89 -3.03 -22.88
C GLN A 53 -28.55 -2.09 -21.73
N ALA A 54 -27.34 -2.18 -21.18
CA ALA A 54 -26.89 -1.28 -20.11
C ALA A 54 -26.79 0.18 -20.59
N ILE A 55 -26.36 0.42 -21.84
CA ILE A 55 -26.36 1.77 -22.44
C ILE A 55 -27.78 2.30 -22.57
N GLU A 56 -28.70 1.51 -23.13
CA GLU A 56 -30.10 1.89 -23.33
C GLU A 56 -30.79 2.20 -22.00
N GLU A 57 -30.54 1.38 -20.97
CA GLU A 57 -31.09 1.58 -19.64
C GLU A 57 -30.47 2.80 -18.93
N ALA A 58 -29.19 3.07 -19.14
CA ALA A 58 -28.49 4.23 -18.60
C ALA A 58 -28.84 5.54 -19.34
N TYR A 59 -29.43 5.47 -20.53
CA TYR A 59 -29.50 6.62 -21.43
C TYR A 59 -30.34 7.78 -20.90
N THR A 60 -29.80 8.99 -21.03
CA THR A 60 -30.54 10.25 -20.92
C THR A 60 -30.00 11.25 -21.95
N PRO A 61 -30.71 12.35 -22.27
CA PRO A 61 -30.18 13.40 -23.14
C PRO A 61 -28.88 14.06 -22.66
N SER A 62 -28.51 13.89 -21.38
CA SER A 62 -27.22 14.36 -20.85
C SER A 62 -26.04 13.45 -21.21
N GLY A 63 -26.32 12.21 -21.67
CA GLY A 63 -25.35 11.26 -22.17
C GLY A 63 -24.95 10.14 -21.23
N VAL A 64 -24.20 9.17 -21.77
CA VAL A 64 -23.68 7.99 -21.08
C VAL A 64 -22.16 7.87 -21.32
N LEU A 65 -21.40 7.72 -20.24
CA LEU A 65 -19.96 7.46 -20.30
C LEU A 65 -19.69 5.97 -20.04
N LEU A 66 -18.96 5.33 -20.95
CA LEU A 66 -18.55 3.93 -20.79
C LEU A 66 -17.11 3.88 -20.32
N LEU A 67 -16.87 3.16 -19.23
CA LEU A 67 -15.55 2.79 -18.73
C LEU A 67 -15.36 1.30 -18.94
N MET A 68 -14.24 0.91 -19.52
CA MET A 68 -13.97 -0.48 -19.89
C MET A 68 -12.58 -0.93 -19.43
N ASP A 69 -12.40 -2.24 -19.23
CA ASP A 69 -11.08 -2.83 -18.97
C ASP A 69 -10.33 -3.15 -20.28
N LEU A 70 -9.63 -4.29 -20.35
CA LEU A 70 -8.64 -4.60 -21.37
C LEU A 70 -9.25 -5.41 -22.53
N GLY A 71 -8.81 -5.18 -23.77
CA GLY A 71 -9.06 -6.12 -24.87
C GLY A 71 -10.53 -6.20 -25.32
N SER A 72 -11.17 -7.38 -25.20
CA SER A 72 -12.50 -7.67 -25.78
C SER A 72 -13.65 -6.81 -25.25
N ALA A 73 -13.51 -6.19 -24.07
CA ALA A 73 -14.48 -5.23 -23.55
C ALA A 73 -14.64 -4.01 -24.46
N LEU A 74 -13.53 -3.51 -25.01
CA LEU A 74 -13.54 -2.41 -25.97
C LEU A 74 -14.29 -2.82 -27.25
N LEU A 75 -13.97 -4.00 -27.80
CA LEU A 75 -14.64 -4.52 -28.99
C LEU A 75 -16.15 -4.76 -28.77
N SER A 76 -16.52 -5.31 -27.61
CA SER A 76 -17.93 -5.48 -27.23
C SER A 76 -18.65 -4.15 -27.08
N ALA A 77 -17.98 -3.12 -26.53
CA ALA A 77 -18.54 -1.77 -26.43
C ALA A 77 -18.70 -1.10 -27.80
N GLU A 78 -17.70 -1.20 -28.69
CA GLU A 78 -17.80 -0.71 -30.06
C GLU A 78 -18.95 -1.39 -30.83
N THR A 79 -19.06 -2.71 -30.71
CA THR A 79 -20.15 -3.49 -31.31
C THR A 79 -21.50 -3.03 -30.73
N ALA A 80 -21.61 -2.84 -29.41
CA ALA A 80 -22.83 -2.34 -28.79
C ALA A 80 -23.23 -0.96 -29.32
N LEU A 81 -22.26 -0.06 -29.56
CA LEU A 81 -22.53 1.25 -30.16
C LEU A 81 -23.04 1.15 -31.60
N GLU A 82 -22.72 0.10 -32.35
CA GLU A 82 -23.26 -0.15 -33.70
C GLU A 82 -24.71 -0.66 -33.67
N LEU A 83 -25.13 -1.25 -32.55
CA LEU A 83 -26.45 -1.85 -32.38
C LEU A 83 -27.50 -0.89 -31.80
N ILE A 84 -27.10 0.14 -31.06
CA ILE A 84 -28.02 1.16 -30.50
C ILE A 84 -28.52 2.15 -31.56
N ASP A 85 -29.59 2.87 -31.22
CA ASP A 85 -30.14 3.96 -32.05
C ASP A 85 -29.07 5.03 -32.41
N PRO A 86 -28.97 5.48 -33.68
CA PRO A 86 -27.99 6.49 -34.08
C PRO A 86 -28.09 7.83 -33.35
N GLY A 87 -29.30 8.25 -32.95
CA GLY A 87 -29.52 9.46 -32.16
C GLY A 87 -29.02 9.31 -30.72
N MET A 88 -29.16 8.11 -30.14
CA MET A 88 -28.57 7.76 -28.85
C MET A 88 -27.04 7.78 -28.91
N ARG A 89 -26.45 7.15 -29.93
CA ARG A 89 -24.99 7.02 -30.12
C ARG A 89 -24.25 8.36 -30.05
N ALA A 90 -24.86 9.44 -30.52
CA ALA A 90 -24.26 10.79 -30.48
C ALA A 90 -23.95 11.29 -29.06
N ASN A 91 -24.65 10.77 -28.05
CA ASN A 91 -24.49 11.15 -26.64
C ASN A 91 -23.89 10.01 -25.79
N VAL A 92 -23.23 9.04 -26.42
CA VAL A 92 -22.53 7.95 -25.73
C VAL A 92 -21.04 8.05 -26.03
N ARG A 93 -20.19 8.01 -25.00
CA ARG A 93 -18.73 8.14 -25.16
C ARG A 93 -18.00 6.97 -24.50
N LEU A 94 -17.08 6.34 -25.24
CA LEU A 94 -16.10 5.41 -24.69
C LEU A 94 -14.96 6.20 -24.03
N CYS A 95 -14.54 5.79 -22.84
CA CYS A 95 -13.50 6.45 -22.07
C CYS A 95 -12.27 5.55 -21.92
N ALA A 96 -11.08 6.08 -22.22
CA ALA A 96 -9.80 5.37 -22.12
C ALA A 96 -9.18 5.40 -20.71
N ALA A 97 -9.94 5.83 -19.70
CA ALA A 97 -9.48 5.93 -18.33
C ALA A 97 -9.23 4.56 -17.68
N PRO A 98 -8.30 4.45 -16.72
CA PRO A 98 -8.19 3.25 -15.89
C PRO A 98 -9.54 2.90 -15.23
N LEU A 99 -9.95 1.64 -15.29
CA LEU A 99 -11.31 1.23 -14.92
C LEU A 99 -11.70 1.71 -13.51
N VAL A 100 -10.85 1.50 -12.51
CA VAL A 100 -11.19 1.80 -11.11
C VAL A 100 -11.17 3.32 -10.88
N GLU A 101 -10.00 3.96 -11.04
CA GLU A 101 -9.81 5.38 -10.73
C GLU A 101 -10.68 6.27 -11.63
N GLY A 102 -10.77 5.92 -12.92
CA GLY A 102 -11.60 6.61 -13.89
C GLY A 102 -13.09 6.54 -13.55
N THR A 103 -13.58 5.40 -13.06
CA THR A 103 -14.98 5.27 -12.65
C THR A 103 -15.29 6.14 -11.44
N LEU A 104 -14.41 6.16 -10.43
CA LEU A 104 -14.59 7.01 -9.25
C LEU A 104 -14.63 8.50 -9.64
N ALA A 105 -13.66 8.93 -10.44
CA ALA A 105 -13.57 10.31 -10.93
C ALA A 105 -14.80 10.70 -11.77
N ALA A 106 -15.25 9.81 -12.67
CA ALA A 106 -16.47 10.00 -13.45
C ALA A 106 -17.73 10.12 -12.58
N VAL A 107 -17.90 9.24 -11.59
CA VAL A 107 -19.09 9.23 -10.71
C VAL A 107 -19.17 10.52 -9.91
N VAL A 108 -18.04 11.02 -9.40
CA VAL A 108 -17.99 12.29 -8.66
C VAL A 108 -18.32 13.47 -9.59
N ALA A 109 -17.68 13.54 -10.76
CA ALA A 109 -17.93 14.62 -11.73
C ALA A 109 -19.40 14.62 -12.21
N ALA A 110 -19.92 13.47 -12.59
CA ALA A 110 -21.29 13.31 -13.07
C ALA A 110 -22.33 13.63 -11.98
N SER A 111 -22.09 13.17 -10.74
CA SER A 111 -22.96 13.51 -9.59
C SER A 111 -22.93 15.01 -9.27
N GLY A 112 -21.80 15.68 -9.53
CA GLY A 112 -21.67 17.13 -9.48
C GLY A 112 -22.34 17.89 -10.63
N GLY A 113 -22.92 17.19 -11.61
CA GLY A 113 -23.62 17.80 -12.74
C GLY A 113 -22.72 18.16 -13.93
N ALA A 114 -21.49 17.63 -13.98
CA ALA A 114 -20.58 17.87 -15.11
C ALA A 114 -21.15 17.39 -16.45
N SER A 115 -20.71 18.01 -17.55
CA SER A 115 -21.06 17.58 -18.90
C SER A 115 -20.44 16.22 -19.24
N LEU A 116 -20.92 15.54 -20.28
CA LEU A 116 -20.33 14.27 -20.73
C LEU A 116 -18.84 14.43 -21.09
N ALA A 117 -18.48 15.56 -21.70
CA ALA A 117 -17.11 15.86 -22.09
C ALA A 117 -16.20 16.10 -20.87
N ASP A 118 -16.67 16.87 -19.88
CA ASP A 118 -15.90 17.16 -18.66
C ASP A 118 -15.78 15.93 -17.77
N THR A 119 -16.85 15.12 -17.68
CA THR A 119 -16.83 13.83 -16.97
C THR A 119 -15.80 12.88 -17.58
N ALA A 120 -15.76 12.78 -18.92
CA ALA A 120 -14.76 11.95 -19.61
C ALA A 120 -13.34 12.46 -19.37
N LYS A 121 -13.12 13.78 -19.42
CA LYS A 121 -11.83 14.40 -19.17
C LYS A 121 -11.32 14.14 -17.75
N GLU A 122 -12.20 14.23 -16.75
CA GLU A 122 -11.86 13.95 -15.36
C GLU A 122 -11.54 12.46 -15.15
N ALA A 123 -12.27 11.57 -15.79
CA ALA A 123 -11.97 10.13 -15.78
C ALA A 123 -10.59 9.84 -16.42
N GLU A 124 -10.32 10.37 -17.62
CA GLU A 124 -9.06 10.16 -18.36
C GLU A 124 -7.83 10.65 -17.58
N ARG A 125 -7.99 11.71 -16.77
CA ARG A 125 -6.94 12.26 -15.90
C ARG A 125 -6.68 11.45 -14.63
N ALA A 126 -7.52 10.47 -14.30
CA ALA A 126 -7.42 9.74 -13.03
C ALA A 126 -6.10 8.98 -12.88
N LEU A 127 -5.44 8.59 -13.98
CA LEU A 127 -4.11 7.98 -13.93
C LEU A 127 -3.01 8.94 -13.46
N GLN A 128 -3.14 10.24 -13.73
CA GLN A 128 -2.11 11.24 -13.43
C GLN A 128 -1.80 11.29 -11.93
N ALA A 129 -2.82 11.14 -11.08
CA ALA A 129 -2.66 11.08 -9.64
C ALA A 129 -1.70 9.95 -9.21
N LYS A 130 -1.89 8.75 -9.77
CA LYS A 130 -1.05 7.58 -9.48
C LYS A 130 0.37 7.74 -10.05
N ARG A 131 0.51 8.27 -11.26
CA ARG A 131 1.82 8.56 -11.87
C ARG A 131 2.65 9.53 -11.04
N ALA A 132 2.04 10.64 -10.62
CA ALA A 132 2.69 11.62 -9.77
C ALA A 132 3.11 11.04 -8.41
N GLN A 133 2.31 10.14 -7.83
CA GLN A 133 2.67 9.44 -6.58
C GLN A 133 3.83 8.45 -6.76
N LEU A 134 3.96 7.85 -7.95
CA LEU A 134 5.05 6.94 -8.29
C LEU A 134 6.31 7.66 -8.81
N GLY A 135 6.30 8.99 -8.86
CA GLY A 135 7.43 9.77 -9.39
C GLY A 135 7.63 9.65 -10.91
N GLU A 136 6.65 9.08 -11.63
CA GLU A 136 6.69 8.95 -13.09
C GLU A 136 6.37 10.33 -13.70
N GLN A 137 7.38 11.00 -14.24
CA GLN A 137 7.19 12.20 -15.05
C GLN A 137 7.31 11.85 -16.53
N ASP A 138 6.20 12.01 -17.28
CA ASP A 138 6.30 12.33 -18.70
C ASP A 138 5.14 13.21 -19.19
N MET A 139 5.56 14.27 -19.90
CA MET A 139 4.88 15.39 -20.56
C MET A 139 4.23 16.49 -19.66
N PRO A 140 4.46 17.77 -20.02
CA PRO A 140 3.76 18.90 -19.40
C PRO A 140 2.28 18.82 -19.79
N ASP A 141 1.40 18.71 -18.80
CA ASP A 141 -0.01 18.96 -19.04
C ASP A 141 -0.17 20.46 -19.26
N ASP A 142 -0.95 20.85 -20.26
CA ASP A 142 -1.37 22.23 -20.55
C ASP A 142 -2.38 22.73 -19.48
N ALA A 143 -2.12 22.39 -18.21
CA ALA A 143 -3.01 22.56 -17.07
C ALA A 143 -2.26 23.10 -15.83
N ASP A 144 -1.21 23.90 -16.07
CA ASP A 144 -1.01 25.10 -15.26
C ASP A 144 -2.16 26.04 -15.67
N SER A 145 -3.29 26.03 -15.01
CA SER A 145 -3.50 26.86 -13.84
C SER A 145 -4.94 26.62 -13.36
N ALA A 146 -5.14 26.32 -12.09
CA ALA A 146 -6.36 26.83 -11.48
C ALA A 146 -6.30 28.36 -11.67
N PRO A 147 -7.40 29.03 -12.09
CA PRO A 147 -7.33 30.42 -12.51
C PRO A 147 -6.67 31.26 -11.41
N VAL A 148 -5.61 32.01 -11.75
CA VAL A 148 -5.02 32.96 -10.81
C VAL A 148 -6.08 34.04 -10.57
N LEU A 149 -6.72 33.98 -9.40
CA LEU A 149 -7.79 34.91 -9.06
C LEU A 149 -7.19 36.28 -8.75
N GLY A 150 -7.94 37.34 -9.08
CA GLY A 150 -7.53 38.71 -8.82
C GLY A 150 -7.55 39.06 -7.33
N ASN A 151 -7.02 40.22 -6.95
CA ASN A 151 -6.97 40.70 -5.56
C ASN A 151 -8.34 40.86 -4.87
N ASP A 152 -9.43 40.82 -5.63
CA ASP A 152 -10.80 40.93 -5.13
C ASP A 152 -11.42 39.56 -4.76
N ALA A 153 -10.63 38.48 -4.86
CA ALA A 153 -11.04 37.15 -4.43
C ALA A 153 -11.18 37.06 -2.91
N VAL A 154 -12.24 36.42 -2.46
CA VAL A 154 -12.46 36.11 -1.04
C VAL A 154 -11.86 34.75 -0.71
N GLU A 155 -11.38 34.56 0.52
CA GLU A 155 -10.72 33.32 0.92
C GLU A 155 -11.14 32.83 2.31
N ALA A 156 -11.07 31.51 2.50
CA ALA A 156 -11.25 30.83 3.77
C ALA A 156 -10.10 29.85 4.01
N CYS A 157 -9.51 29.88 5.20
CA CYS A 157 -8.44 28.96 5.62
C CYS A 157 -8.96 27.90 6.59
N TRP A 158 -8.43 26.69 6.48
CA TRP A 158 -8.78 25.59 7.37
C TRP A 158 -7.58 24.69 7.65
N THR A 159 -7.43 24.28 8.91
CA THR A 159 -6.46 23.24 9.29
C THR A 159 -7.13 21.87 9.22
N VAL A 160 -6.61 20.98 8.36
CA VAL A 160 -7.22 19.66 8.15
C VAL A 160 -7.07 18.79 9.39
N ARG A 161 -8.20 18.29 9.92
CA ARG A 161 -8.23 17.44 11.11
C ARG A 161 -8.39 15.94 10.80
N ASN A 162 -8.81 15.60 9.58
CA ASN A 162 -9.00 14.24 9.09
C ASN A 162 -7.73 13.39 9.31
N ALA A 163 -7.87 12.23 9.93
CA ALA A 163 -6.74 11.35 10.27
C ALA A 163 -5.90 10.97 9.03
N ALA A 164 -6.56 10.73 7.90
CA ALA A 164 -5.92 10.38 6.62
C ALA A 164 -5.79 11.58 5.66
N GLY A 165 -6.08 12.81 6.10
CA GLY A 165 -6.07 14.01 5.24
C GLY A 165 -7.23 14.07 4.24
N LEU A 166 -7.13 14.90 3.19
CA LEU A 166 -8.14 14.98 2.12
C LEU A 166 -7.89 13.92 1.04
N HIS A 167 -8.06 12.65 1.40
CA HIS A 167 -8.00 11.53 0.47
C HIS A 167 -9.33 11.36 -0.30
N ALA A 168 -9.47 10.26 -1.06
CA ALA A 168 -10.57 10.03 -2.00
C ALA A 168 -11.98 10.41 -1.50
N ARG A 169 -12.36 10.05 -0.26
CA ARG A 169 -13.71 10.30 0.26
C ARG A 169 -13.95 11.75 0.71
N PRO A 170 -13.14 12.34 1.62
CA PRO A 170 -13.23 13.78 1.92
C PRO A 170 -13.11 14.68 0.68
N ALA A 171 -12.21 14.33 -0.25
CA ALA A 171 -12.02 15.06 -1.50
C ALA A 171 -13.23 14.98 -2.42
N ALA A 172 -13.86 13.80 -2.56
CA ALA A 172 -15.09 13.64 -3.34
C ALA A 172 -16.24 14.47 -2.76
N ARG A 173 -16.38 14.51 -1.43
CA ARG A 173 -17.39 15.34 -0.75
C ARG A 173 -17.14 16.82 -0.98
N LEU A 174 -15.88 17.26 -0.91
CA LEU A 174 -15.50 18.64 -1.21
C LEU A 174 -15.86 19.01 -2.65
N ALA A 175 -15.47 18.18 -3.61
CA ALA A 175 -15.77 18.39 -5.02
C ALA A 175 -17.28 18.43 -5.29
N ALA A 176 -18.04 17.49 -4.74
CA ALA A 176 -19.49 17.43 -4.90
C ALA A 176 -20.20 18.63 -4.26
N ALA A 177 -19.75 19.09 -3.08
CA ALA A 177 -20.31 20.25 -2.40
C ALA A 177 -20.06 21.55 -3.18
N LEU A 178 -18.94 21.65 -3.89
CA LEU A 178 -18.53 22.85 -4.63
C LEU A 178 -18.96 22.85 -6.10
N ALA A 179 -19.34 21.70 -6.66
CA ALA A 179 -19.74 21.58 -8.07
C ALA A 179 -20.94 22.47 -8.50
N PRO A 180 -21.97 22.71 -7.65
CA PRO A 180 -23.10 23.57 -8.05
C PRO A 180 -22.77 25.06 -8.21
N PHE A 181 -21.61 25.51 -7.75
CA PHE A 181 -21.23 26.93 -7.80
C PHE A 181 -20.50 27.28 -9.10
N HIS A 182 -20.83 28.45 -9.64
CA HIS A 182 -20.26 29.01 -10.86
C HIS A 182 -19.05 29.92 -10.60
N ALA A 183 -18.78 30.28 -9.35
CA ALA A 183 -17.57 31.00 -8.94
C ALA A 183 -16.30 30.31 -9.45
N ALA A 184 -15.29 31.12 -9.77
CA ALA A 184 -13.94 30.61 -9.98
C ALA A 184 -13.35 30.25 -8.61
N LEU A 185 -12.90 29.00 -8.45
CA LEU A 185 -12.43 28.44 -7.19
C LEU A 185 -11.02 27.90 -7.32
N VAL A 186 -10.18 28.14 -6.31
CA VAL A 186 -8.83 27.58 -6.21
C VAL A 186 -8.55 27.11 -4.80
N LEU A 187 -8.13 25.85 -4.66
CA LEU A 187 -7.70 25.28 -3.39
C LEU A 187 -6.19 25.27 -3.31
N HIS A 188 -5.62 25.92 -2.30
CA HIS A 188 -4.19 26.01 -2.07
C HIS A 188 -3.74 25.13 -0.91
N LYS A 189 -2.54 24.57 -1.05
CA LYS A 189 -1.73 23.99 0.03
C LYS A 189 -0.29 24.44 -0.15
N GLY A 190 0.15 25.43 0.63
CA GLY A 190 1.46 26.07 0.41
C GLY A 190 1.53 26.67 -1.00
N ASP A 191 2.56 26.30 -1.76
CA ASP A 191 2.76 26.76 -3.15
C ASP A 191 1.96 25.96 -4.19
N LYS A 192 1.34 24.84 -3.79
CA LYS A 192 0.54 24.01 -4.69
C LYS A 192 -0.91 24.50 -4.73
N HIS A 193 -1.55 24.34 -5.88
CA HIS A 193 -2.94 24.72 -6.09
C HIS A 193 -3.70 23.66 -6.93
N ALA A 194 -5.03 23.62 -6.78
CA ALA A 194 -5.92 22.70 -7.49
C ALA A 194 -7.31 23.32 -7.70
N ASP A 195 -8.03 22.87 -8.71
CA ASP A 195 -9.48 23.05 -8.81
C ASP A 195 -10.15 22.15 -7.75
N PRO A 196 -10.86 22.74 -6.77
CA PRO A 196 -11.50 21.97 -5.70
C PRO A 196 -12.70 21.13 -6.18
N ARG A 197 -13.09 21.22 -7.45
CA ARG A 197 -14.12 20.36 -8.05
C ARG A 197 -13.53 19.13 -8.74
N SER A 198 -12.21 19.04 -8.86
CA SER A 198 -11.51 17.87 -9.40
C SER A 198 -11.00 16.99 -8.26
N LEU A 199 -11.57 15.80 -8.15
CA LEU A 199 -11.10 14.77 -7.22
C LEU A 199 -9.62 14.46 -7.43
N ASN A 200 -9.20 14.38 -8.70
CA ASN A 200 -7.82 14.05 -9.05
C ASN A 200 -6.85 15.14 -8.59
N GLN A 201 -7.17 16.41 -8.82
CA GLN A 201 -6.30 17.52 -8.44
C GLN A 201 -6.24 17.71 -6.91
N ILE A 202 -7.35 17.53 -6.19
CA ILE A 202 -7.33 17.55 -4.71
C ILE A 202 -6.43 16.43 -4.17
N THR A 203 -6.52 15.23 -4.74
CA THR A 203 -5.69 14.09 -4.33
C THR A 203 -4.20 14.34 -4.61
N LEU A 204 -3.88 15.03 -5.70
CA LEU A 204 -2.52 15.44 -6.07
C LEU A 204 -1.91 16.49 -5.13
N LEU A 205 -2.72 17.30 -4.44
CA LEU A 205 -2.21 18.22 -3.40
C LEU A 205 -1.60 17.46 -2.20
N GLN A 206 -1.96 16.19 -2.02
CA GLN A 206 -1.51 15.35 -0.91
C GLN A 206 -1.73 16.02 0.46
N VAL A 207 -2.92 16.60 0.68
CA VAL A 207 -3.27 17.27 1.94
C VAL A 207 -3.33 16.25 3.08
N ARG A 208 -2.54 16.47 4.13
CA ARG A 208 -2.41 15.61 5.32
C ARG A 208 -3.04 16.29 6.54
N ARG A 209 -3.23 15.52 7.60
CA ARG A 209 -3.65 16.06 8.91
C ARG A 209 -2.66 17.13 9.38
N GLY A 210 -3.19 18.26 9.82
CA GLY A 210 -2.41 19.41 10.31
C GLY A 210 -1.98 20.37 9.20
N ASP A 211 -2.13 20.01 7.93
CA ASP A 211 -1.89 20.95 6.84
C ASP A 211 -2.94 22.06 6.84
N GLU A 212 -2.51 23.27 6.52
CA GLU A 212 -3.39 24.40 6.24
C GLU A 212 -3.75 24.40 4.76
N ILE A 213 -5.06 24.40 4.48
CA ILE A 213 -5.61 24.59 3.14
C ILE A 213 -6.34 25.92 3.08
N ARG A 214 -6.30 26.56 1.91
CA ARG A 214 -6.97 27.83 1.66
C ARG A 214 -7.80 27.74 0.39
N LEU A 215 -9.11 27.93 0.51
CA LEU A 215 -10.01 28.03 -0.62
C LEU A 215 -10.18 29.51 -1.00
N GLN A 216 -9.80 29.87 -2.21
CA GLN A 216 -10.06 31.18 -2.81
C GLN A 216 -11.24 31.09 -3.77
N ALA A 217 -12.11 32.10 -3.75
CA ALA A 217 -13.31 32.16 -4.57
C ALA A 217 -13.52 33.57 -5.16
N GLN A 218 -13.87 33.64 -6.44
CA GLN A 218 -14.20 34.89 -7.12
C GLN A 218 -15.44 34.71 -8.01
N GLY A 219 -16.44 35.58 -7.85
CA GLY A 219 -17.71 35.51 -8.58
C GLY A 219 -18.90 35.90 -7.70
N GLU A 220 -20.10 35.93 -8.30
CA GLU A 220 -21.33 36.35 -7.62
C GLU A 220 -21.73 35.41 -6.46
N ASP A 221 -21.48 34.11 -6.61
CA ASP A 221 -21.77 33.06 -5.62
C ASP A 221 -20.55 32.64 -4.79
N ALA A 222 -19.43 33.37 -4.87
CA ALA A 222 -18.22 33.10 -4.10
C ALA A 222 -18.45 33.05 -2.58
N PRO A 223 -19.23 33.95 -1.94
CA PRO A 223 -19.52 33.85 -0.51
C PRO A 223 -20.27 32.57 -0.13
N ALA A 224 -21.17 32.10 -1.00
CA ALA A 224 -21.94 30.88 -0.76
C ALA A 224 -21.06 29.63 -0.91
N ALA A 225 -20.13 29.63 -1.88
CA ALA A 225 -19.15 28.56 -2.05
C ALA A 225 -18.21 28.43 -0.84
N LEU A 226 -17.70 29.55 -0.31
CA LEU A 226 -16.88 29.56 0.91
C LEU A 226 -17.67 29.07 2.13
N GLN A 227 -18.93 29.47 2.27
CA GLN A 227 -19.78 28.99 3.37
C GLN A 227 -20.00 27.47 3.28
N ALA A 228 -20.23 26.92 2.09
CA ALA A 228 -20.37 25.48 1.89
C ALA A 228 -19.06 24.73 2.25
N PHE A 229 -17.91 25.29 1.88
CA PHE A 229 -16.60 24.77 2.28
C PHE A 229 -16.41 24.77 3.80
N GLU A 230 -16.68 25.88 4.47
CA GLU A 230 -16.53 25.99 5.93
C GLU A 230 -17.45 25.02 6.69
N GLN A 231 -18.70 24.86 6.25
CA GLN A 231 -19.62 23.89 6.85
C GLN A 231 -19.11 22.46 6.71
N LEU A 232 -18.63 22.11 5.52
CA LEU A 232 -18.08 20.78 5.27
C LEU A 232 -16.79 20.57 6.09
N ALA A 233 -15.94 21.58 6.18
CA ALA A 233 -14.70 21.54 6.95
C ALA A 233 -14.97 21.39 8.46
N GLN A 234 -15.97 22.09 9.00
CA GLN A 234 -16.43 21.94 10.39
C GLN A 234 -16.90 20.52 10.70
N ALA A 235 -17.54 19.87 9.74
CA ALA A 235 -17.96 18.47 9.83
C ALA A 235 -16.82 17.47 9.47
N ASP A 236 -15.56 17.90 9.55
CA ASP A 236 -14.36 17.12 9.21
C ASP A 236 -14.46 16.47 7.82
N PHE A 237 -15.01 17.20 6.85
CA PHE A 237 -15.30 16.71 5.50
C PHE A 237 -16.08 15.39 5.48
N GLY A 238 -16.78 15.09 6.58
CA GLY A 238 -17.61 13.93 6.73
C GLY A 238 -16.93 12.65 7.21
N ASP A 239 -15.69 12.73 7.71
CA ASP A 239 -15.06 11.63 8.46
C ASP A 239 -15.49 11.64 9.94
N GLU A 240 -15.55 10.47 10.58
CA GLU A 240 -15.82 10.37 12.01
C GLU A 240 -14.58 10.74 12.84
N PRO A 241 -14.71 11.53 13.92
CA PRO A 241 -13.59 11.89 14.77
C PRO A 241 -13.10 10.69 15.59
N THR A 242 -11.81 10.38 15.48
CA THR A 242 -11.12 9.48 16.42
C THR A 242 -10.77 10.24 17.71
N PRO A 243 -11.17 9.77 18.90
CA PRO A 243 -10.92 10.51 20.14
C PRO A 243 -9.42 10.53 20.49
N GLU A 244 -8.89 11.72 20.75
CA GLU A 244 -7.55 11.92 21.30
C GLU A 244 -7.55 11.63 22.81
N SER A 245 -6.52 10.95 23.32
CA SER A 245 -6.34 10.69 24.75
C SER A 245 -4.92 11.00 25.21
N GLY A 246 -4.88 11.85 26.25
CA GLY A 246 -3.72 12.39 26.91
C GLY A 246 -2.93 11.42 27.79
N SER A 247 -1.94 11.99 28.45
CA SER A 247 -0.66 11.43 28.89
C SER A 247 -0.66 10.50 30.11
N THR A 248 0.08 9.39 29.99
CA THR A 248 0.88 8.68 31.02
C THR A 248 1.96 7.86 30.27
N PRO A 249 3.11 7.47 30.86
CA PRO A 249 4.24 6.93 30.11
C PRO A 249 3.97 5.47 29.73
N ILE A 250 3.21 5.29 28.66
CA ILE A 250 2.96 4.04 27.96
C ILE A 250 4.01 3.94 26.86
N LEU A 251 4.76 2.84 26.82
CA LEU A 251 5.49 2.47 25.60
C LEU A 251 4.45 1.93 24.61
N ARG A 252 4.19 2.71 23.55
CA ARG A 252 3.21 2.38 22.50
C ARG A 252 3.94 1.76 21.31
N GLY A 253 3.50 0.59 20.88
CA GLY A 253 3.86 -0.02 19.59
C GLY A 253 2.61 -0.29 18.73
N ARG A 254 2.77 -0.93 17.57
CA ARG A 254 1.65 -1.31 16.68
C ARG A 254 1.24 -2.77 16.84
N ALA A 255 -0.07 -3.00 16.85
CA ALA A 255 -0.71 -4.29 17.13
C ALA A 255 -0.62 -5.29 15.97
N VAL A 256 -0.33 -6.56 16.27
CA VAL A 256 -0.30 -7.66 15.28
C VAL A 256 -1.27 -8.82 15.62
N ALA A 257 -1.79 -8.95 16.86
CA ALA A 257 -2.79 -9.96 17.23
C ALA A 257 -3.59 -9.66 18.53
N VAL A 258 -4.75 -10.33 18.73
CA VAL A 258 -5.85 -9.99 19.67
C VAL A 258 -5.74 -10.61 21.09
N GLN A 259 -4.53 -10.86 21.63
CA GLN A 259 -4.41 -11.52 22.94
C GLN A 259 -3.57 -10.74 23.95
N ARG A 260 -4.07 -10.67 25.19
CA ARG A 260 -3.34 -10.21 26.37
C ARG A 260 -2.71 -11.41 27.07
N ILE A 261 -1.40 -11.39 27.25
CA ILE A 261 -0.62 -12.48 27.88
C ILE A 261 0.26 -11.93 29.01
N THR A 262 0.51 -12.73 30.05
CA THR A 262 1.47 -12.37 31.11
C THR A 262 2.49 -13.48 31.29
N ALA A 263 3.76 -13.21 31.00
CA ALA A 263 4.85 -14.18 31.09
C ALA A 263 6.20 -13.47 31.42
N PRO A 264 7.20 -14.19 31.94
CA PRO A 264 8.55 -13.64 32.07
C PRO A 264 9.12 -13.30 30.68
N VAL A 265 9.94 -12.25 30.62
CA VAL A 265 10.65 -11.90 29.38
C VAL A 265 11.90 -12.75 29.20
N PHE A 266 12.24 -13.03 27.95
CA PHE A 266 13.48 -13.67 27.54
C PHE A 266 14.10 -12.89 26.38
N TRP A 267 15.32 -12.37 26.58
CA TRP A 267 16.06 -11.68 25.54
C TRP A 267 16.63 -12.68 24.53
N MET A 268 16.14 -12.59 23.30
CA MET A 268 16.66 -13.35 22.19
C MET A 268 18.10 -12.90 21.89
N GLN A 269 19.06 -13.79 22.10
CA GLN A 269 20.44 -13.55 21.71
C GLN A 269 20.66 -14.05 20.29
N ARG A 270 21.02 -13.13 19.38
CA ARG A 270 21.48 -13.49 18.03
C ARG A 270 23.00 -13.52 18.02
N ALA A 271 23.56 -14.70 17.72
CA ALA A 271 24.99 -14.79 17.46
C ALA A 271 25.31 -14.08 16.15
N HIS A 272 26.19 -13.08 16.18
CA HIS A 272 26.67 -12.42 14.98
C HIS A 272 27.81 -13.24 14.36
N PRO A 273 27.69 -13.65 13.08
CA PRO A 273 28.78 -14.31 12.37
C PRO A 273 30.04 -13.45 12.41
N VAL A 274 31.16 -14.02 12.86
CA VAL A 274 32.45 -13.34 12.86
C VAL A 274 33.04 -13.44 11.46
N ILE A 275 33.13 -12.32 10.77
CA ILE A 275 33.71 -12.25 9.43
C ILE A 275 35.22 -11.95 9.58
N PRO A 276 36.11 -12.84 9.12
CA PRO A 276 37.54 -12.60 9.17
C PRO A 276 37.91 -11.32 8.43
N ALA A 277 38.66 -10.43 9.08
CA ALA A 277 39.16 -9.22 8.45
C ALA A 277 40.46 -9.50 7.70
N GLY A 278 40.61 -8.91 6.51
CA GLY A 278 41.87 -8.94 5.75
C GLY A 278 41.68 -9.40 4.31
N ARG A 279 42.75 -9.24 3.51
CA ARG A 279 42.76 -9.71 2.13
C ARG A 279 43.14 -11.18 2.08
N ILE A 280 42.44 -11.94 1.24
CA ILE A 280 42.80 -13.33 0.92
C ILE A 280 43.93 -13.35 -0.11
N ALA A 281 44.71 -14.43 -0.12
CA ALA A 281 45.70 -14.66 -1.16
C ALA A 281 45.01 -15.02 -2.50
N PRO A 282 45.60 -14.73 -3.67
CA PRO A 282 45.01 -15.04 -4.97
C PRO A 282 44.62 -16.52 -5.14
N GLU A 283 45.38 -17.43 -4.54
CA GLU A 283 45.14 -18.88 -4.60
C GLU A 283 43.90 -19.31 -3.81
N GLN A 284 43.39 -18.45 -2.93
CA GLN A 284 42.20 -18.69 -2.12
C GLN A 284 40.91 -18.21 -2.81
N ILE A 285 41.00 -17.48 -3.93
CA ILE A 285 39.83 -16.90 -4.63
C ILE A 285 38.83 -18.00 -5.02
N GLU A 286 39.29 -19.05 -5.71
CA GLU A 286 38.41 -20.16 -6.13
C GLU A 286 37.82 -20.91 -4.93
N VAL A 287 38.60 -21.05 -3.85
CA VAL A 287 38.15 -21.70 -2.61
C VAL A 287 37.02 -20.89 -1.96
N GLU A 288 37.17 -19.58 -1.85
CA GLU A 288 36.15 -18.70 -1.27
C GLU A 288 34.89 -18.63 -2.15
N GLN A 289 35.03 -18.58 -3.48
CA GLN A 289 33.89 -18.68 -4.39
C GLN A 289 33.13 -20.00 -4.21
N GLN A 290 33.85 -21.12 -4.08
CA GLN A 290 33.24 -22.43 -3.85
C GLN A 290 32.56 -22.52 -2.48
N ARG A 291 33.16 -21.95 -1.43
CA ARG A 291 32.52 -21.85 -0.10
C ARG A 291 31.21 -21.06 -0.17
N LEU A 292 31.20 -19.95 -0.90
CA LEU A 292 29.99 -19.16 -1.10
C LEU A 292 28.89 -19.95 -1.83
N ARG A 293 29.23 -20.66 -2.92
CA ARG A 293 28.28 -21.55 -3.63
C ARG A 293 27.66 -22.59 -2.71
N GLN A 294 28.48 -23.23 -1.87
CA GLN A 294 27.99 -24.23 -0.91
C GLN A 294 27.05 -23.62 0.13
N ALA A 295 27.37 -22.42 0.65
CA ALA A 295 26.51 -21.73 1.59
C ALA A 295 25.18 -21.30 0.97
N ILE A 296 25.19 -20.80 -0.27
CA ILE A 296 23.96 -20.44 -1.01
C ILE A 296 23.09 -21.68 -1.23
N ALA A 297 23.67 -22.80 -1.66
CA ALA A 297 22.95 -24.06 -1.83
C ALA A 297 22.34 -24.56 -0.51
N ALA A 298 23.06 -24.41 0.62
CA ALA A 298 22.53 -24.74 1.94
C ALA A 298 21.37 -23.81 2.35
N THR A 299 21.49 -22.50 2.08
CA THR A 299 20.40 -21.54 2.28
C THR A 299 19.17 -21.87 1.43
N LEU A 300 19.33 -22.25 0.15
CA LEU A 300 18.22 -22.65 -0.71
C LEU A 300 17.49 -23.90 -0.18
N ASN A 301 18.24 -24.87 0.34
CA ASN A 301 17.66 -26.06 0.98
C ASN A 301 16.89 -25.69 2.25
N ASP A 302 17.39 -24.75 3.05
CA ASP A 302 16.69 -24.21 4.20
C ASP A 302 15.37 -23.54 3.82
N LEU A 303 15.40 -22.64 2.83
CA LEU A 303 14.22 -21.92 2.36
C LEU A 303 13.16 -22.88 1.80
N SER A 304 13.58 -23.93 1.10
CA SER A 304 12.69 -24.99 0.64
C SER A 304 11.99 -25.70 1.79
N ARG A 305 12.74 -26.04 2.86
CA ARG A 305 12.17 -26.64 4.09
C ARG A 305 11.22 -25.69 4.82
N LEU A 306 11.55 -24.39 4.87
CA LEU A 306 10.70 -23.36 5.46
C LEU A 306 9.41 -23.15 4.66
N ALA A 307 9.50 -23.13 3.32
CA ALA A 307 8.35 -23.06 2.44
C ALA A 307 7.38 -24.22 2.68
N GLU A 308 7.90 -25.45 2.72
CA GLU A 308 7.10 -26.66 2.96
C GLU A 308 6.45 -26.63 4.35
N ARG A 309 7.23 -26.31 5.40
CA ARG A 309 6.69 -26.19 6.77
C ARG A 309 5.60 -25.11 6.86
N THR A 310 5.80 -23.98 6.19
CA THR A 310 4.83 -22.87 6.16
C THR A 310 3.59 -23.26 5.37
N HIS A 311 3.74 -24.00 4.26
CA HIS A 311 2.62 -24.51 3.49
C HIS A 311 1.73 -25.43 4.33
N GLN A 312 2.34 -26.36 5.07
CA GLN A 312 1.62 -27.28 5.95
C GLN A 312 0.88 -26.58 7.10
N LEU A 313 1.46 -25.51 7.66
CA LEU A 313 0.90 -24.81 8.81
C LEU A 313 -0.10 -23.69 8.45
N LEU A 314 0.17 -22.95 7.37
CA LEU A 314 -0.49 -21.68 7.04
C LEU A 314 -1.00 -21.61 5.58
N GLY A 315 -0.75 -22.64 4.77
CA GLY A 315 -1.19 -22.72 3.37
C GLY A 315 -0.24 -22.10 2.35
N LYS A 316 -0.57 -22.30 1.07
CA LYS A 316 0.29 -21.96 -0.08
C LYS A 316 0.64 -20.47 -0.18
N GLN A 317 -0.29 -19.59 0.18
CA GLN A 317 -0.09 -18.14 0.09
C GLN A 317 1.09 -17.68 0.98
N HIS A 318 1.12 -18.11 2.25
CA HIS A 318 2.20 -17.76 3.18
C HIS A 318 3.52 -18.45 2.82
N ALA A 319 3.47 -19.68 2.29
CA ALA A 319 4.66 -20.37 1.81
C ALA A 319 5.36 -19.63 0.65
N GLY A 320 4.60 -18.86 -0.14
CA GLY A 320 5.13 -18.04 -1.23
C GLY A 320 6.21 -17.04 -0.81
N ILE A 321 6.25 -16.64 0.46
CA ILE A 321 7.29 -15.76 1.04
C ILE A 321 8.68 -16.38 0.83
N PHE A 322 8.85 -17.64 1.24
CA PHE A 322 10.13 -18.34 1.13
C PHE A 322 10.44 -18.75 -0.33
N GLY A 323 9.41 -18.91 -1.16
CA GLY A 323 9.57 -19.07 -2.61
C GLY A 323 10.20 -17.84 -3.25
N ALA A 324 9.70 -16.64 -2.93
CA ALA A 324 10.27 -15.38 -3.42
C ALA A 324 11.70 -15.16 -2.91
N GLN A 325 11.96 -15.44 -1.62
CA GLN A 325 13.32 -15.39 -1.06
C GLN A 325 14.28 -16.36 -1.77
N SER A 326 13.80 -17.56 -2.17
CA SER A 326 14.59 -18.53 -2.92
C SER A 326 14.94 -18.00 -4.32
N MET A 327 13.98 -17.40 -5.02
CA MET A 327 14.23 -16.80 -6.34
C MET A 327 15.27 -15.67 -6.28
N LEU A 328 15.24 -14.88 -5.21
CA LEU A 328 16.18 -13.77 -5.02
C LEU A 328 17.61 -14.27 -4.82
N ILE A 329 17.82 -15.31 -4.01
CA ILE A 329 19.18 -15.80 -3.72
C ILE A 329 19.72 -16.73 -4.83
N ASP A 330 18.84 -17.37 -5.61
CA ASP A 330 19.21 -18.20 -6.76
C ASP A 330 19.51 -17.37 -8.02
N ASP A 331 19.40 -16.04 -7.95
CA ASP A 331 19.71 -15.14 -9.07
C ASP A 331 21.20 -15.24 -9.49
N PRO A 332 21.50 -15.67 -10.72
CA PRO A 332 22.86 -15.78 -11.22
C PRO A 332 23.63 -14.46 -11.22
N ASP A 333 22.95 -13.32 -11.39
CA ASP A 333 23.59 -12.01 -11.45
C ASP A 333 24.09 -11.58 -10.07
N LEU A 334 23.29 -11.80 -9.02
CA LEU A 334 23.70 -11.58 -7.63
C LEU A 334 24.91 -12.44 -7.26
N GLN A 335 24.87 -13.73 -7.60
CA GLN A 335 25.97 -14.64 -7.32
C GLN A 335 27.24 -14.23 -8.07
N THR A 336 27.11 -13.85 -9.33
CA THR A 336 28.23 -13.38 -10.17
C THR A 336 28.82 -12.08 -9.62
N ALA A 337 27.99 -11.13 -9.18
CA ALA A 337 28.45 -9.90 -8.53
C ALA A 337 29.30 -10.20 -7.28
N ALA A 338 28.82 -11.10 -6.41
CA ALA A 338 29.56 -11.51 -5.22
C ALA A 338 30.89 -12.23 -5.57
N PHE A 339 30.90 -13.14 -6.56
CA PHE A 339 32.13 -13.81 -7.01
C PHE A 339 33.14 -12.83 -7.61
N ASN A 340 32.66 -11.82 -8.34
CA ASN A 340 33.49 -10.76 -8.89
C ASN A 340 34.09 -9.89 -7.79
N LEU A 341 33.34 -9.58 -6.73
CA LEU A 341 33.88 -8.86 -5.57
C LEU A 341 35.01 -9.62 -4.90
N ILE A 342 34.89 -10.94 -4.70
CA ILE A 342 35.95 -11.80 -4.15
C ILE A 342 37.22 -11.65 -4.99
N THR A 343 37.10 -11.76 -6.32
CA THR A 343 38.23 -11.66 -7.26
C THR A 343 38.87 -10.27 -7.27
N LEU A 344 38.05 -9.22 -7.39
CA LEU A 344 38.54 -7.85 -7.57
C LEU A 344 39.11 -7.27 -6.28
N LYS A 345 38.43 -7.48 -5.14
CA LYS A 345 38.83 -6.91 -3.85
C LYS A 345 39.73 -7.82 -3.02
N HIS A 346 39.91 -9.08 -3.44
CA HIS A 346 40.62 -10.10 -2.67
C HIS A 346 40.05 -10.20 -1.24
N CYS A 347 38.72 -10.24 -1.10
CA CYS A 347 38.04 -10.42 0.19
C CYS A 347 37.45 -11.83 0.33
N CYS A 348 37.15 -12.26 1.56
CA CYS A 348 36.55 -13.56 1.80
C CYS A 348 35.07 -13.61 1.36
N ALA A 349 34.53 -14.83 1.21
CA ALA A 349 33.15 -15.08 0.81
C ALA A 349 32.12 -14.32 1.65
N ALA A 350 32.31 -14.32 2.97
CA ALA A 350 31.41 -13.67 3.92
C ALA A 350 31.39 -12.14 3.75
N GLU A 351 32.55 -11.52 3.48
CA GLU A 351 32.63 -10.08 3.27
C GLU A 351 32.02 -9.65 1.92
N ALA A 352 32.30 -10.39 0.84
CA ALA A 352 31.71 -10.15 -0.46
C ALA A 352 30.17 -10.28 -0.41
N TRP A 353 29.68 -11.37 0.18
CA TRP A 353 28.24 -11.61 0.32
C TRP A 353 27.56 -10.54 1.16
N ARG A 354 28.14 -10.17 2.30
CA ARG A 354 27.63 -9.07 3.12
C ARG A 354 27.56 -7.77 2.32
N THR A 355 28.58 -7.45 1.55
CA THR A 355 28.63 -6.21 0.77
C THR A 355 27.48 -6.11 -0.22
N GLU A 356 27.21 -7.16 -1.00
CA GLU A 356 26.12 -7.17 -1.99
C GLU A 356 24.75 -7.11 -1.31
N LEU A 357 24.53 -7.91 -0.28
CA LEU A 357 23.23 -8.00 0.37
C LEU A 357 22.92 -6.77 1.23
N ASP A 358 23.93 -6.16 1.87
CA ASP A 358 23.75 -4.87 2.57
C ASP A 358 23.41 -3.74 1.59
N ALA A 359 24.03 -3.72 0.40
CA ALA A 359 23.70 -2.75 -0.64
C ALA A 359 22.25 -2.93 -1.14
N MET A 360 21.82 -4.17 -1.38
CA MET A 360 20.44 -4.46 -1.77
C MET A 360 19.43 -4.14 -0.65
N ALA A 361 19.76 -4.48 0.60
CA ALA A 361 18.97 -4.10 1.77
C ALA A 361 18.80 -2.58 1.84
N GLN A 362 19.88 -1.83 1.65
CA GLN A 362 19.84 -0.36 1.63
C GLN A 362 18.97 0.17 0.49
N ALA A 363 19.05 -0.40 -0.71
CA ALA A 363 18.19 -0.01 -1.83
C ALA A 363 16.69 -0.20 -1.51
N TYR A 364 16.32 -1.26 -0.79
CA TYR A 364 14.93 -1.42 -0.31
C TYR A 364 14.53 -0.34 0.70
N ARG A 365 15.42 0.06 1.63
CA ARG A 365 15.12 1.13 2.61
C ARG A 365 14.91 2.50 1.94
N GLU A 366 15.52 2.73 0.79
CA GLU A 366 15.45 3.99 0.04
C GLU A 366 14.17 4.13 -0.81
N LEU A 367 13.37 3.06 -0.93
CA LEU A 367 12.07 3.13 -1.62
C LEU A 367 11.07 3.99 -0.85
N ASP A 368 10.10 4.58 -1.53
CA ASP A 368 9.11 5.47 -0.88
C ASP A 368 7.94 4.73 -0.20
N ASP A 369 7.68 3.47 -0.57
CA ASP A 369 6.57 2.67 -0.04
C ASP A 369 7.00 1.89 1.22
N PRO A 370 6.41 2.14 2.41
CA PRO A 370 6.72 1.42 3.64
C PRO A 370 6.55 -0.10 3.55
N TYR A 371 5.64 -0.60 2.71
CA TYR A 371 5.46 -2.02 2.48
C TYR A 371 6.63 -2.64 1.70
N LEU A 372 7.16 -1.90 0.72
CA LEU A 372 8.34 -2.32 -0.04
C LEU A 372 9.62 -2.12 0.77
N GLN A 373 9.73 -1.05 1.57
CA GLN A 373 10.83 -0.85 2.51
C GLN A 373 10.96 -2.02 3.48
N ALA A 374 9.84 -2.57 3.96
CA ALA A 374 9.84 -3.72 4.86
C ALA A 374 10.46 -5.00 4.26
N ARG A 375 10.68 -5.05 2.93
CA ARG A 375 11.36 -6.17 2.25
C ARG A 375 12.86 -6.20 2.48
N GLU A 376 13.44 -5.10 2.96
CA GLU A 376 14.82 -5.10 3.44
C GLU A 376 15.06 -6.22 4.48
N LEU A 377 14.06 -6.50 5.32
CA LEU A 377 14.18 -7.52 6.36
C LEU A 377 14.30 -8.93 5.77
N ASP A 378 13.67 -9.17 4.61
CA ASP A 378 13.80 -10.44 3.87
C ASP A 378 15.23 -10.59 3.32
N VAL A 379 15.82 -9.51 2.82
CA VAL A 379 17.21 -9.50 2.33
C VAL A 379 18.20 -9.78 3.47
N ARG A 380 17.97 -9.17 4.63
CA ARG A 380 18.80 -9.41 5.82
C ARG A 380 18.63 -10.80 6.41
N ASP A 381 17.45 -11.39 6.31
CA ASP A 381 17.22 -12.81 6.65
C ASP A 381 18.12 -13.71 5.79
N LEU A 382 18.12 -13.51 4.47
CA LEU A 382 18.97 -14.23 3.53
C LEU A 382 20.47 -14.03 3.79
N LEU A 383 20.87 -12.79 4.06
CA LEU A 383 22.24 -12.45 4.42
C LEU A 383 22.68 -13.22 5.67
N TRP A 384 21.92 -13.10 6.76
CA TRP A 384 22.26 -13.72 8.04
C TRP A 384 22.28 -15.25 7.93
N ARG A 385 21.29 -15.85 7.25
CA ARG A 385 21.22 -17.29 7.02
C ARG A 385 22.41 -17.82 6.20
N THR A 386 22.83 -17.10 5.17
CA THR A 386 23.98 -17.53 4.36
C THR A 386 25.30 -17.33 5.11
N LEU A 387 25.44 -16.25 5.88
CA LEU A 387 26.62 -16.04 6.72
C LEU A 387 26.75 -17.10 7.81
N THR A 388 25.65 -17.54 8.41
CA THR A 388 25.69 -18.62 9.41
C THR A 388 26.09 -19.97 8.81
N HIS A 389 25.72 -20.26 7.56
CA HIS A 389 26.28 -21.40 6.82
C HIS A 389 27.79 -21.26 6.56
N LEU A 390 28.26 -20.05 6.28
CA LEU A 390 29.68 -19.77 6.04
C LEU A 390 30.55 -19.89 7.30
N THR A 391 30.00 -19.62 8.50
CA THR A 391 30.78 -19.56 9.75
C THR A 391 30.47 -20.67 10.75
N ASN A 392 29.20 -21.07 10.88
CA ASN A 392 28.70 -21.88 12.01
C ASN A 392 27.97 -23.17 11.59
N GLY A 393 27.93 -23.51 10.30
CA GLY A 393 27.28 -24.72 9.80
C GLY A 393 25.74 -24.67 9.73
N GLY A 394 25.14 -23.49 9.97
CA GLY A 394 23.72 -23.24 9.76
C GLY A 394 23.08 -22.32 10.79
N PRO A 395 21.83 -21.88 10.56
CA PRO A 395 21.10 -20.97 11.44
C PRO A 395 20.45 -21.70 12.61
N GLU A 396 20.57 -21.13 13.82
CA GLU A 396 19.89 -21.57 15.04
C GLU A 396 19.14 -20.41 15.69
N VAL A 397 17.99 -20.71 16.31
CA VAL A 397 17.20 -19.73 17.06
C VAL A 397 17.11 -20.17 18.50
N ALA A 398 17.64 -19.33 19.41
CA ALA A 398 17.60 -19.58 20.84
C ALA A 398 16.14 -19.67 21.33
N GLN A 399 15.81 -20.76 22.02
CA GLN A 399 14.49 -20.96 22.61
C GLN A 399 14.51 -20.58 24.08
N PRO A 400 13.42 -19.99 24.62
CA PRO A 400 13.36 -19.66 26.02
C PRO A 400 13.27 -20.95 26.86
N PRO A 401 13.90 -21.03 28.05
CA PRO A 401 13.92 -22.24 28.88
C PRO A 401 12.55 -22.57 29.50
N ALA A 402 11.60 -21.64 29.43
CA ALA A 402 10.23 -21.76 29.92
C ALA A 402 9.28 -20.90 29.06
N PRO A 403 7.96 -21.06 29.20
CA PRO A 403 6.97 -20.15 28.60
C PRO A 403 7.23 -18.66 28.88
N SER A 404 7.64 -17.90 27.86
CA SER A 404 8.12 -16.52 27.98
C SER A 404 7.65 -15.60 26.85
N VAL A 405 7.73 -14.28 27.07
CA VAL A 405 7.66 -13.27 25.99
C VAL A 405 9.08 -13.04 25.46
N LEU A 406 9.29 -13.23 24.16
CA LEU A 406 10.57 -12.97 23.52
C LEU A 406 10.78 -11.49 23.30
N LEU A 407 11.94 -10.97 23.69
CA LEU A 407 12.37 -9.61 23.39
C LEU A 407 13.54 -9.64 22.41
N GLY A 408 13.60 -8.70 21.48
CA GLY A 408 14.73 -8.55 20.57
C GLY A 408 14.70 -7.22 19.85
N ASP A 409 15.71 -6.94 19.04
CA ASP A 409 15.68 -5.76 18.19
C ASP A 409 14.78 -6.00 16.97
N GLU A 410 14.95 -7.14 16.32
CA GLU A 410 14.21 -7.55 15.14
C GLU A 410 14.09 -9.07 15.11
N LEU A 411 13.11 -9.59 14.36
CA LEU A 411 12.90 -11.02 14.16
C LEU A 411 12.68 -11.27 12.67
N PHE A 412 13.49 -12.17 12.09
CA PHE A 412 13.39 -12.50 10.67
C PHE A 412 12.23 -13.47 10.39
N PRO A 413 11.63 -13.42 9.19
CA PRO A 413 10.57 -14.36 8.78
C PRO A 413 10.95 -15.84 8.98
N SER A 414 12.19 -16.21 8.67
CA SER A 414 12.67 -17.57 8.87
C SER A 414 12.77 -17.94 10.36
N GLU A 415 13.14 -17.01 11.23
CA GLU A 415 13.22 -17.22 12.68
C GLU A 415 11.83 -17.41 13.29
N VAL A 416 10.81 -16.65 12.84
CA VAL A 416 9.41 -16.81 13.28
C VAL A 416 8.95 -18.27 13.12
N MET A 417 9.26 -18.87 11.97
CA MET A 417 8.88 -20.26 11.68
C MET A 417 9.65 -21.28 12.51
N MET A 418 10.78 -20.90 13.11
CA MET A 418 11.62 -21.75 13.96
C MET A 418 11.26 -21.67 15.45
N LEU A 419 10.39 -20.74 15.87
CA LEU A 419 9.98 -20.60 17.27
C LEU A 419 9.15 -21.81 17.76
N ASP A 420 9.43 -22.29 18.98
CA ASP A 420 8.56 -23.24 19.67
C ASP A 420 7.35 -22.51 20.28
N ARG A 421 6.18 -22.68 19.65
CA ARG A 421 4.91 -22.05 20.06
C ARG A 421 4.45 -22.43 21.48
N ARG A 422 4.99 -23.48 22.08
CA ARG A 422 4.69 -23.86 23.47
C ARG A 422 5.45 -22.97 24.45
N LEU A 423 6.65 -22.54 24.08
CA LEU A 423 7.57 -21.75 24.90
C LEU A 423 7.48 -20.25 24.58
N THR A 424 7.27 -19.87 23.32
CA THR A 424 7.06 -18.48 22.94
C THR A 424 5.60 -18.09 23.10
N LYS A 425 5.30 -17.30 24.13
CA LYS A 425 3.94 -16.81 24.40
C LYS A 425 3.62 -15.51 23.67
N GLY A 426 4.62 -14.71 23.34
CA GLY A 426 4.52 -13.52 22.52
C GLY A 426 5.89 -12.97 22.17
N VAL A 427 5.93 -11.93 21.35
CA VAL A 427 7.15 -11.31 20.84
C VAL A 427 7.04 -9.79 20.97
N VAL A 428 8.12 -9.15 21.40
CA VAL A 428 8.24 -7.70 21.44
C VAL A 428 9.56 -7.29 20.80
N LEU A 429 9.50 -6.40 19.81
CA LEU A 429 10.67 -5.94 19.06
C LEU A 429 10.89 -4.44 19.19
N SER A 430 12.14 -4.03 19.39
CA SER A 430 12.51 -2.61 19.47
C SER A 430 12.38 -1.91 18.11
N ALA A 431 12.67 -2.65 17.03
CA ALA A 431 12.54 -2.24 15.63
C ALA A 431 11.67 -3.24 14.85
N GLY A 432 11.71 -3.17 13.52
CA GLY A 432 10.86 -3.94 12.61
C GLY A 432 9.65 -3.13 12.14
N SER A 433 8.75 -3.80 11.40
CA SER A 433 7.59 -3.17 10.78
C SER A 433 6.35 -4.05 10.93
N PRO A 434 5.17 -3.48 11.20
CA PRO A 434 3.91 -4.24 11.33
C PRO A 434 3.45 -4.85 10.00
N VAL A 435 3.98 -4.38 8.86
CA VAL A 435 3.67 -4.92 7.52
C VAL A 435 4.75 -5.87 7.01
N SER A 436 5.78 -6.15 7.82
CA SER A 436 6.82 -7.12 7.47
C SER A 436 6.30 -8.56 7.42
N HIS A 437 6.98 -9.42 6.66
CA HIS A 437 6.64 -10.83 6.62
C HIS A 437 6.77 -11.53 7.97
N SER A 438 7.66 -11.08 8.85
CA SER A 438 7.75 -11.65 10.20
C SER A 438 6.49 -11.34 11.01
N ALA A 439 5.95 -10.11 10.93
CA ALA A 439 4.68 -9.74 11.55
C ALA A 439 3.50 -10.51 10.95
N ILE A 440 3.44 -10.64 9.62
CA ILE A 440 2.40 -11.41 8.92
C ILE A 440 2.41 -12.87 9.35
N LEU A 441 3.58 -13.52 9.37
CA LEU A 441 3.72 -14.92 9.79
C LEU A 441 3.40 -15.10 11.27
N ALA A 442 3.85 -14.19 12.14
CA ALA A 442 3.53 -14.24 13.56
C ALA A 442 2.02 -14.13 13.81
N SER A 443 1.35 -13.21 13.12
CA SER A 443 -0.11 -13.05 13.18
C SER A 443 -0.83 -14.31 12.74
N ALA A 444 -0.44 -14.88 11.59
CA ALA A 444 -1.03 -16.10 11.04
C ALA A 444 -0.82 -17.32 11.96
N LEU A 445 0.30 -17.37 12.70
CA LEU A 445 0.58 -18.38 13.72
C LEU A 445 -0.10 -18.08 15.07
N GLY A 446 -0.84 -16.98 15.20
CA GLY A 446 -1.48 -16.55 16.44
C GLY A 446 -0.48 -16.23 17.55
N ILE A 447 0.73 -15.79 17.21
CA ILE A 447 1.75 -15.34 18.16
C ILE A 447 1.52 -13.84 18.40
N PRO A 448 1.15 -13.43 19.63
CA PRO A 448 1.04 -12.00 19.98
C PRO A 448 2.36 -11.29 19.73
N MET A 449 2.34 -10.24 18.91
CA MET A 449 3.54 -9.49 18.56
C MET A 449 3.28 -7.99 18.66
N VAL A 450 4.27 -7.26 19.20
CA VAL A 450 4.35 -5.79 19.18
C VAL A 450 5.73 -5.41 18.67
N VAL A 451 5.77 -4.46 17.73
CA VAL A 451 7.01 -3.96 17.10
C VAL A 451 7.13 -2.46 17.31
N GLU A 452 8.28 -1.90 16.94
CA GLU A 452 8.56 -0.46 17.00
C GLU A 452 8.52 0.13 18.42
N THR A 453 8.87 -0.65 19.45
CA THR A 453 8.83 -0.15 20.85
C THR A 453 9.98 0.79 21.20
N GLY A 454 10.98 0.90 20.33
CA GLY A 454 12.17 1.72 20.50
C GLY A 454 13.04 1.30 21.69
N ASP A 455 13.94 2.21 22.10
CA ASP A 455 14.93 1.96 23.15
C ASP A 455 14.33 1.69 24.55
N GLY A 456 13.05 2.01 24.76
CA GLY A 456 12.34 1.72 26.00
C GLY A 456 12.35 0.23 26.37
N LEU A 457 12.47 -0.65 25.36
CA LEU A 457 12.56 -2.10 25.55
C LEU A 457 13.77 -2.51 26.40
N LYS A 458 14.91 -1.81 26.26
CA LYS A 458 16.17 -2.08 26.98
C LYS A 458 16.06 -1.87 28.50
N SER A 459 15.00 -1.23 28.96
CA SER A 459 14.74 -1.05 30.40
C SER A 459 14.18 -2.31 31.09
N LEU A 460 13.73 -3.32 30.33
CA LEU A 460 13.22 -4.59 30.85
C LEU A 460 14.36 -5.54 31.21
N LYS A 461 14.30 -6.15 32.41
CA LYS A 461 15.31 -7.10 32.87
C LYS A 461 14.95 -8.53 32.44
N GLU A 462 15.94 -9.35 32.11
CA GLU A 462 15.77 -10.78 31.86
C GLU A 462 14.93 -11.45 32.99
N GLY A 463 13.91 -12.22 32.62
CA GLY A 463 13.00 -12.88 33.56
C GLY A 463 11.94 -11.98 34.21
N GLU A 464 11.96 -10.66 33.99
CA GLU A 464 10.92 -9.73 34.46
C GLU A 464 9.55 -10.14 33.89
N ARG A 465 8.50 -10.14 34.73
CA ARG A 465 7.15 -10.46 34.27
C ARG A 465 6.48 -9.23 33.67
N ILE A 466 6.06 -9.34 32.42
CA ILE A 466 5.30 -8.30 31.72
C ILE A 466 3.94 -8.84 31.29
N THR A 467 2.99 -7.94 31.13
CA THR A 467 1.76 -8.19 30.40
C THR A 467 1.86 -7.54 29.03
N LEU A 468 1.83 -8.36 27.98
CA LEU A 468 1.78 -7.90 26.60
C LEU A 468 0.31 -7.83 26.18
N ASP A 469 -0.16 -6.63 25.83
CA ASP A 469 -1.46 -6.40 25.20
C ASP A 469 -1.23 -6.08 23.73
N ALA A 470 -1.13 -7.14 22.93
CA ALA A 470 -0.84 -7.01 21.50
C ALA A 470 -1.98 -6.35 20.72
N ALA A 471 -3.20 -6.29 21.26
CA ALA A 471 -4.33 -5.62 20.60
C ALA A 471 -4.21 -4.09 20.70
N ARG A 472 -3.65 -3.60 21.81
CA ARG A 472 -3.42 -2.17 22.04
C ARG A 472 -2.00 -1.72 21.70
N GLY A 473 -1.10 -2.67 21.44
CA GLY A 473 0.31 -2.38 21.25
C GLY A 473 0.99 -1.93 22.54
N GLU A 474 0.52 -2.41 23.70
CA GLU A 474 0.97 -1.96 25.02
C GLU A 474 1.72 -3.06 25.76
N ILE A 475 2.73 -2.65 26.54
CA ILE A 475 3.48 -3.52 27.45
C ILE A 475 3.35 -2.95 28.85
N LEU A 476 2.76 -3.73 29.75
CA LEU A 476 2.53 -3.34 31.14
C LEU A 476 3.49 -4.12 32.03
N ARG A 477 4.27 -3.43 32.86
CA ARG A 477 5.13 -4.07 33.86
C ARG A 477 4.25 -4.59 34.99
N ALA A 478 4.55 -5.76 35.55
CA ALA A 478 3.73 -6.33 36.62
C ALA A 478 3.74 -5.51 37.93
N ASN A 479 4.67 -4.56 38.09
CA ASN A 479 4.74 -3.61 39.20
C ASN A 479 4.81 -2.18 38.63
N GLY A 480 3.67 -1.49 38.60
CA GLY A 480 3.51 -0.10 38.18
C GLY A 480 2.07 0.35 38.37
#